data_AF-A0A2B4RG14-F1
#
_entry.id   AF-A0A2B4RG14-F1
#
_cell.length_a   1.000
_cell.length_b   1.000
_cell.length_c   1.000
_cell.angle_alpha   90.00
_cell.angle_beta   90.00
_cell.angle_gamma   90.00
#
_symmetry.space_group_name_H-M   'P 1'
#
loop_
_entity.id
_entity.type
_entity.pdbx_description
1 polymer ?
#
loop_
_entity_poly.entity_id
_entity_poly.type
_entity_poly.pdbx_seq_one_letter_code
_entity_poly.pdbx_strand_id
1 'polypeptide(L)'
;MLLLSALTSPSALIWKEYLAEKEEKDLEAMAQHSGELEDFPIQSLDGVLEQTYAEHNNNPPIKYTLTDTAREAFFKFAKPQDHLANSQGAAIDVEANVNNSKRNKLVLRLALRMHVLYDRLIKALELQTGPASHSIGLNTLNMAIVMIQSLEIYKGMSRM
;
A
#
# COMPACT_ATOMS: atom_id res chain seq x y z
N MET A 1 -43.73 30.16 -6.89
CA MET A 1 -43.63 29.75 -5.47
C MET A 1 -43.91 28.25 -5.35
N LEU A 2 -43.09 27.38 -5.97
CA LEU A 2 -43.28 25.91 -5.93
C LEU A 2 -41.94 25.17 -6.20
N LEU A 3 -40.87 25.50 -5.46
CA LEU A 3 -39.59 24.78 -5.53
C LEU A 3 -38.92 24.64 -4.15
N LEU A 4 -39.73 24.48 -3.09
CA LEU A 4 -39.22 24.16 -1.74
C LEU A 4 -39.81 22.88 -1.12
N SER A 5 -40.69 22.15 -1.82
CA SER A 5 -41.38 20.97 -1.26
C SER A 5 -40.71 19.62 -1.56
N ALA A 6 -39.65 19.58 -2.36
CA ALA A 6 -38.98 18.32 -2.75
C ALA A 6 -37.99 17.79 -1.69
N LEU A 7 -37.60 18.60 -0.69
CA LEU A 7 -36.69 18.20 0.39
C LEU A 7 -37.42 17.61 1.62
N THR A 8 -38.75 17.58 1.60
CA THR A 8 -39.62 17.13 2.71
C THR A 8 -40.63 16.07 2.27
N SER A 9 -40.32 15.28 1.24
CA SER A 9 -41.13 14.09 0.94
C SER A 9 -40.98 13.08 2.09
N PRO A 10 -42.07 12.51 2.63
CA PRO A 10 -42.02 11.50 3.69
C PRO A 10 -41.07 10.35 3.37
N SER A 11 -40.97 9.97 2.10
CA SER A 11 -40.02 8.93 1.66
C SER A 11 -38.56 9.37 1.82
N ALA A 12 -38.22 10.63 1.54
CA ALA A 12 -36.85 11.14 1.69
C ALA A 12 -36.43 11.27 3.16
N LEU A 13 -37.39 11.51 4.07
CA LEU A 13 -37.16 11.49 5.51
C LEU A 13 -36.90 10.06 6.02
N ILE A 14 -37.72 9.09 5.59
CA ILE A 14 -37.54 7.67 5.93
C ILE A 14 -36.18 7.14 5.47
N TRP A 15 -35.74 7.50 4.26
CA TRP A 15 -34.41 7.10 3.77
C TRP A 15 -33.28 7.73 4.57
N LYS A 16 -33.42 8.98 5.03
CA LYS A 16 -32.43 9.63 5.88
C LYS A 16 -32.37 9.01 7.28
N GLU A 17 -33.51 8.73 7.88
CA GLU A 17 -33.60 8.04 9.17
C GLU A 17 -32.99 6.65 9.09
N TYR A 18 -33.31 5.88 8.03
CA TYR A 18 -32.72 4.57 7.78
C TYR A 18 -31.19 4.63 7.61
N LEU A 19 -30.68 5.62 6.88
CA LEU A 19 -29.23 5.79 6.69
C LEU A 19 -28.53 6.19 7.99
N ALA A 20 -29.13 7.08 8.78
CA ALA A 20 -28.59 7.49 10.07
C ALA A 20 -28.57 6.33 11.08
N GLU A 21 -29.65 5.53 11.15
CA GLU A 21 -29.70 4.35 12.01
C GLU A 21 -28.67 3.29 11.59
N LYS A 22 -28.46 3.13 10.29
CA LYS A 22 -27.41 2.24 9.76
C LYS A 22 -26.02 2.74 10.13
N GLU A 23 -25.76 4.04 9.97
CA GLU A 23 -24.48 4.66 10.34
C GLU A 23 -24.21 4.54 11.84
N GLU A 24 -25.23 4.76 12.68
CA GLU A 24 -25.14 4.58 14.13
C GLU A 24 -24.79 3.12 14.51
N LYS A 25 -25.45 2.14 13.88
CA LYS A 25 -25.13 0.72 14.06
C LYS A 25 -23.71 0.36 13.60
N ASP A 26 -23.25 0.92 12.49
CA ASP A 26 -21.88 0.71 12.00
C ASP A 26 -20.87 1.34 12.99
N LEU A 27 -21.15 2.51 13.55
CA LEU A 27 -20.31 3.16 14.57
C LEU A 27 -20.28 2.37 15.89
N GLU A 28 -21.41 1.82 16.33
CA GLU A 28 -21.49 0.99 17.53
C GLU A 28 -20.69 -0.30 17.35
N ALA A 29 -20.78 -0.94 16.17
CA ALA A 29 -19.96 -2.11 15.83
C ALA A 29 -18.46 -1.77 15.79
N MET A 30 -18.08 -0.61 15.21
CA MET A 30 -16.69 -0.14 15.23
C MET A 30 -16.20 0.11 16.66
N ALA A 31 -17.02 0.73 17.52
CA ALA A 31 -16.69 0.99 18.90
C ALA A 31 -16.49 -0.32 19.69
N GLN A 32 -17.39 -1.29 19.50
CA GLN A 32 -17.28 -2.62 20.08
C GLN A 32 -15.97 -3.30 19.66
N HIS A 33 -15.71 -3.41 18.34
CA HIS A 33 -14.47 -4.02 17.85
C HIS A 33 -13.21 -3.30 18.32
N SER A 34 -13.28 -1.98 18.54
CA SER A 34 -12.18 -1.21 19.10
C SER A 34 -11.97 -1.46 20.60
N GLY A 35 -13.06 -1.73 21.34
CA GLY A 35 -13.03 -2.08 22.76
C GLY A 35 -12.51 -3.50 23.01
N GLU A 36 -12.69 -4.39 22.03
CA GLU A 36 -12.18 -5.77 22.03
C GLU A 36 -10.70 -5.84 21.60
N LEU A 37 -9.98 -4.72 21.48
CA LEU A 37 -8.57 -4.72 21.06
C LEU A 37 -7.68 -5.59 21.97
N GLU A 38 -7.99 -5.62 23.27
CA GLU A 38 -7.29 -6.45 24.27
C GLU A 38 -7.47 -7.95 24.04
N ASP A 39 -8.52 -8.36 23.33
CA ASP A 39 -8.82 -9.75 22.97
C ASP A 39 -8.03 -10.24 21.74
N PHE A 40 -7.24 -9.37 21.11
CA PHE A 40 -6.31 -9.71 20.02
C PHE A 40 -4.84 -9.70 20.49
N PRO A 41 -4.44 -10.55 21.46
CA PRO A 41 -3.05 -10.58 21.92
C PRO A 41 -2.13 -11.00 20.76
N ILE A 42 -1.18 -10.13 20.43
CA ILE A 42 -0.15 -10.45 19.43
C ILE A 42 0.73 -11.55 20.02
N GLN A 43 0.58 -12.78 19.53
CA GLN A 43 1.43 -13.91 19.89
C GLN A 43 2.83 -13.67 19.29
N SER A 44 3.71 -13.11 20.13
CA SER A 44 5.12 -12.73 19.92
C SER A 44 5.56 -12.40 18.48
N LEU A 45 5.79 -11.11 18.23
CA LEU A 45 6.51 -10.62 17.05
C LEU A 45 7.91 -11.27 16.90
N ASP A 46 8.48 -11.74 18.01
CA ASP A 46 9.78 -12.41 18.06
C ASP A 46 9.87 -13.58 17.08
N GLY A 47 8.87 -14.46 17.04
CA GLY A 47 8.86 -15.60 16.11
C GLY A 47 8.85 -15.17 14.64
N VAL A 48 8.14 -14.09 14.31
CA VAL A 48 8.11 -13.51 12.95
C VAL A 48 9.48 -12.96 12.56
N LEU A 49 10.13 -12.23 13.47
CA LEU A 49 11.44 -11.64 13.24
C LEU A 49 12.54 -12.71 13.14
N GLU A 50 12.53 -13.70 14.03
CA GLU A 50 13.46 -14.83 14.01
C GLU A 50 13.35 -15.63 12.72
N GLN A 51 12.13 -15.97 12.28
CA GLN A 51 11.93 -16.69 11.01
C GLN A 51 12.38 -15.86 9.82
N THR A 52 12.08 -14.55 9.80
CA THR A 52 12.53 -13.66 8.73
C THR A 52 14.06 -13.62 8.66
N TYR A 53 14.72 -13.50 9.83
CA TYR A 53 16.17 -13.50 9.93
C TYR A 53 16.78 -14.83 9.48
N ALA A 54 16.27 -15.95 9.98
CA ALA A 54 16.74 -17.29 9.64
C ALA A 54 16.58 -17.60 8.15
N GLU A 55 15.50 -17.13 7.51
CA GLU A 55 15.29 -17.31 6.07
C GLU A 55 16.19 -16.41 5.22
N HIS A 56 16.33 -15.13 5.58
CA HIS A 56 16.94 -14.13 4.69
C HIS A 56 18.40 -13.84 4.98
N ASN A 57 18.96 -14.31 6.10
CA ASN A 57 20.38 -14.16 6.43
C ASN A 57 21.22 -15.37 5.97
N ASN A 58 20.74 -16.12 4.97
CA ASN A 58 21.42 -17.27 4.40
C ASN A 58 22.43 -16.89 3.30
N ASN A 59 23.46 -17.72 3.15
CA ASN A 59 24.37 -17.70 2.01
C ASN A 59 24.20 -19.01 1.21
N PRO A 60 23.76 -18.97 -0.06
CA PRO A 60 23.59 -17.80 -0.93
C PRO A 60 22.28 -17.00 -0.68
N PRO A 61 22.22 -15.73 -1.10
CA PRO A 61 21.01 -14.91 -0.94
C PRO A 61 19.79 -15.48 -1.67
N ILE A 62 18.62 -15.39 -1.04
CA ILE A 62 17.33 -15.75 -1.66
C ILE A 62 17.02 -14.78 -2.81
N LYS A 63 16.58 -15.33 -3.94
CA LYS A 63 16.20 -14.57 -5.13
C LYS A 63 14.68 -14.45 -5.22
N TYR A 64 14.21 -13.22 -5.39
CA TYR A 64 12.81 -12.90 -5.61
C TYR A 64 12.57 -12.41 -7.03
N THR A 65 11.39 -12.70 -7.57
CA THR A 65 10.96 -12.26 -8.90
C THR A 65 9.61 -11.55 -8.82
N LEU A 66 9.30 -10.71 -9.80
CA LEU A 66 7.94 -10.18 -9.97
C LEU A 66 7.09 -11.17 -10.77
N THR A 67 5.81 -11.32 -10.41
CA THR A 67 4.83 -11.95 -11.31
C THR A 67 4.76 -11.19 -12.63
N ASP A 68 4.26 -11.81 -13.70
CA ASP A 68 4.14 -11.16 -15.02
C ASP A 68 3.36 -9.85 -14.92
N THR A 69 2.21 -9.86 -14.26
CA THR A 69 1.37 -8.67 -14.08
C THR A 69 2.06 -7.59 -13.24
N ALA A 70 2.78 -7.96 -12.19
CA ALA A 70 3.56 -7.00 -11.40
C ALA A 70 4.70 -6.39 -12.24
N ARG A 71 5.39 -7.20 -13.04
CA ARG A 71 6.45 -6.73 -13.92
C ARG A 71 5.94 -5.73 -14.96
N GLU A 72 4.78 -5.98 -15.55
CA GLU A 72 4.13 -5.05 -16.47
C GLU A 72 3.78 -3.72 -15.79
N ALA A 73 3.20 -3.77 -14.58
CA ALA A 73 2.88 -2.59 -13.80
C ALA A 73 4.15 -1.78 -13.45
N PHE A 74 5.22 -2.46 -13.05
CA PHE A 74 6.51 -1.84 -12.79
C PHE A 74 7.05 -1.15 -14.04
N PHE A 75 6.99 -1.78 -15.21
CA PHE A 75 7.44 -1.16 -16.45
C PHE A 75 6.62 0.07 -16.83
N LYS A 76 5.30 0.05 -16.62
CA LYS A 76 4.46 1.24 -16.83
C LYS A 76 4.86 2.39 -15.90
N PHE A 77 5.14 2.07 -14.62
CA PHE A 77 5.60 3.05 -13.63
C PHE A 77 7.02 3.58 -13.91
N ALA A 78 7.91 2.71 -14.40
CA ALA A 78 9.34 3.01 -14.58
C ALA A 78 9.62 3.86 -15.82
N LYS A 79 8.67 3.93 -16.77
CA LYS A 79 8.76 4.83 -17.92
C LYS A 79 8.87 6.29 -17.44
N PRO A 80 9.72 7.12 -18.06
CA PRO A 80 9.69 8.55 -17.85
C PRO A 80 8.25 9.05 -18.09
N GLN A 81 7.70 9.83 -17.16
CA GLN A 81 6.46 10.53 -17.46
C GLN A 81 6.82 11.69 -18.38
N ASP A 82 6.27 11.69 -19.60
CA ASP A 82 6.42 12.74 -20.62
C ASP A 82 5.65 14.02 -20.23
N HIS A 83 5.90 14.53 -19.03
CA HIS A 83 5.33 15.77 -18.54
C HIS A 83 6.46 16.77 -18.28
N LEU A 84 7.04 17.24 -19.39
CA LEU A 84 7.25 18.66 -19.71
C LEU A 84 8.17 18.72 -20.93
N ALA A 85 7.56 18.98 -22.09
CA ALA A 85 8.31 19.51 -23.22
C ALA A 85 8.87 20.88 -22.84
N ASN A 86 10.07 20.91 -22.28
CA ASN A 86 10.92 22.09 -22.32
C ASN A 86 12.34 21.63 -22.71
N SER A 87 12.61 21.83 -23.99
CA SER A 87 13.92 21.75 -24.62
C SER A 87 14.97 22.46 -23.77
N GLN A 88 15.96 21.72 -23.27
CA GLN A 88 17.39 22.11 -23.27
C GLN A 88 18.29 21.02 -22.65
N GLY A 89 19.05 20.32 -23.51
CA GLY A 89 20.37 19.77 -23.16
C GLY A 89 20.44 18.35 -22.58
N ALA A 90 21.36 17.56 -23.14
CA ALA A 90 21.70 16.18 -22.72
C ALA A 90 22.07 16.02 -21.23
N ALA A 91 22.34 17.12 -20.50
CA ALA A 91 22.60 17.09 -19.06
C ALA A 91 21.34 16.89 -18.22
N ILE A 92 20.19 17.47 -18.63
CA ILE A 92 18.90 17.30 -17.94
C ILE A 92 18.39 15.87 -18.12
N ASP A 93 18.61 15.28 -19.29
CA ASP A 93 18.26 13.88 -19.57
C ASP A 93 19.03 12.89 -18.70
N VAL A 94 20.33 13.14 -18.45
CA VAL A 94 21.15 12.29 -17.58
C VAL A 94 20.69 12.39 -16.13
N GLU A 95 20.41 13.59 -15.62
CA GLU A 95 19.96 13.79 -14.24
C GLU A 95 18.55 13.21 -13.99
N ALA A 96 17.62 13.41 -14.93
CA ALA A 96 16.29 12.81 -14.90
C ALA A 96 16.37 11.28 -14.94
N ASN A 97 17.22 10.72 -15.79
CA ASN A 97 17.42 9.27 -15.89
C ASN A 97 18.06 8.67 -14.62
N VAL A 98 19.02 9.35 -14.01
CA VAL A 98 19.62 8.93 -12.73
C VAL A 98 18.58 8.96 -11.60
N ASN A 99 17.73 10.00 -11.56
CA ASN A 99 16.66 10.10 -10.56
C ASN A 99 15.61 9.00 -10.75
N ASN A 100 15.21 8.72 -12.00
CA ASN A 100 14.33 7.59 -12.32
C ASN A 100 14.94 6.25 -11.90
N SER A 101 16.22 6.02 -12.18
CA SER A 101 16.92 4.79 -11.78
C SER A 101 16.94 4.61 -10.25
N LYS A 102 17.21 5.68 -9.50
CA LYS A 102 17.18 5.66 -8.02
C LYS A 102 15.78 5.35 -7.50
N ARG A 103 14.76 6.05 -8.01
CA ARG A 103 13.35 5.84 -7.65
C ARG A 103 12.89 4.41 -7.92
N ASN A 104 13.20 3.89 -9.11
CA ASN A 104 12.84 2.53 -9.52
C ASN A 104 13.48 1.48 -8.60
N LYS A 105 14.76 1.66 -8.23
CA LYS A 105 15.44 0.78 -7.25
C LYS A 105 14.80 0.83 -5.88
N LEU A 106 14.37 2.01 -5.42
CA LEU A 106 13.70 2.17 -4.13
C LEU A 106 12.36 1.44 -4.11
N VAL A 107 11.55 1.57 -5.17
CA VAL A 107 10.28 0.84 -5.30
C VAL A 107 10.51 -0.66 -5.21
N LEU A 108 11.46 -1.22 -5.97
CA LEU A 108 11.72 -2.67 -5.95
C LEU A 108 12.21 -3.16 -4.59
N ARG A 109 13.09 -2.38 -3.92
CA ARG A 109 13.56 -2.71 -2.57
C ARG A 109 12.44 -2.66 -1.54
N LEU A 110 11.57 -1.66 -1.63
CA LEU A 110 10.43 -1.52 -0.74
C LEU A 110 9.41 -2.64 -0.97
N ALA A 111 9.08 -2.93 -2.24
CA ALA A 111 8.17 -4.02 -2.61
C ALA A 111 8.66 -5.37 -2.06
N LEU A 112 9.96 -5.66 -2.16
CA LEU A 112 10.55 -6.87 -1.57
C LEU A 112 10.36 -6.92 -0.05
N ARG A 113 10.72 -5.83 0.66
CA ARG A 113 10.61 -5.78 2.13
C ARG A 113 9.17 -5.91 2.60
N MET A 114 8.24 -5.23 1.94
CA MET A 114 6.82 -5.32 2.23
C MET A 114 6.30 -6.73 1.96
N HIS A 115 6.72 -7.36 0.85
CA HIS A 115 6.29 -8.72 0.49
C HIS A 115 6.64 -9.73 1.56
N VAL A 116 7.89 -9.74 1.99
CA VAL A 116 8.38 -10.65 3.04
C VAL A 116 7.67 -10.38 4.36
N LEU A 117 7.58 -9.11 4.77
CA LEU A 117 6.97 -8.75 6.04
C LEU A 117 5.47 -9.11 6.07
N TYR A 118 4.71 -8.77 5.04
CA TYR A 118 3.28 -9.06 4.98
C TYR A 118 2.99 -10.55 4.93
N ASP A 119 3.69 -11.32 4.10
CA ASP A 119 3.53 -12.77 4.03
C ASP A 119 3.78 -13.41 5.41
N ARG A 120 4.82 -12.96 6.12
CA ARG A 120 5.16 -13.46 7.46
C ARG A 120 4.13 -13.08 8.51
N LEU A 121 3.62 -11.85 8.49
CA LEU A 121 2.56 -11.41 9.41
C LEU A 121 1.26 -12.19 9.18
N ILE A 122 0.85 -12.38 7.91
CA ILE A 122 -0.35 -13.16 7.58
C ILE A 122 -0.22 -14.60 8.09
N LYS A 123 0.91 -15.25 7.82
CA LYS A 123 1.14 -16.63 8.31
C LYS A 123 1.12 -16.71 9.83
N ALA A 124 1.72 -15.76 10.53
CA ALA A 124 1.68 -15.74 11.98
C ALA A 124 0.24 -15.60 12.52
N LEU A 125 -0.56 -14.72 11.92
CA LEU A 125 -1.98 -14.58 12.25
C LEU A 125 -2.78 -15.85 11.96
N GLU A 126 -2.44 -16.57 10.90
CA GLU A 126 -3.09 -17.83 10.50
C GLU A 126 -2.48 -19.07 11.18
N LEU A 127 -1.54 -18.90 12.12
CA LEU A 127 -0.77 -19.98 12.76
C LEU A 127 -0.06 -20.92 11.77
N GLN A 128 0.29 -20.40 10.59
CA GLN A 128 1.01 -21.11 9.54
C GLN A 128 2.52 -20.88 9.66
N THR A 129 3.27 -21.82 9.10
CA THR A 129 4.74 -21.75 9.00
C THR A 129 5.17 -22.01 7.56
N GLY A 130 6.43 -21.72 7.25
CA GLY A 130 7.02 -21.98 5.93
C GLY A 130 7.53 -20.74 5.20
N PRO A 131 8.29 -20.91 4.11
CA PRO A 131 9.02 -19.84 3.44
C PRO A 131 8.10 -18.81 2.79
N ALA A 132 8.53 -17.56 2.71
CA ALA A 132 7.80 -16.55 1.96
C ALA A 132 7.78 -16.89 0.48
N SER A 133 6.66 -16.62 -0.21
CA SER A 133 6.61 -16.84 -1.66
C SER A 133 7.72 -16.05 -2.35
N HIS A 134 8.49 -16.67 -3.23
CA HIS A 134 9.57 -15.98 -3.95
C HIS A 134 9.06 -15.07 -5.09
N SER A 135 7.74 -15.03 -5.31
CA SER A 135 7.12 -14.21 -6.35
C SER A 135 6.33 -13.04 -5.74
N ILE A 136 6.81 -11.82 -6.00
CA ILE A 136 6.18 -10.58 -5.55
C ILE A 136 4.98 -10.29 -6.45
N GLY A 137 3.80 -10.20 -5.82
CA GLY A 137 2.54 -9.93 -6.49
C GLY A 137 2.30 -8.46 -6.83
N LEU A 138 1.28 -8.22 -7.67
CA LEU A 138 0.90 -6.89 -8.13
C LEU A 138 0.51 -5.96 -6.97
N ASN A 139 -0.27 -6.47 -6.00
CA ASN A 139 -0.76 -5.67 -4.88
C ASN A 139 0.39 -5.07 -4.06
N THR A 140 1.37 -5.90 -3.69
CA THR A 140 2.54 -5.45 -2.93
C THR A 140 3.37 -4.43 -3.70
N LEU A 141 3.58 -4.67 -5.00
CA LEU A 141 4.29 -3.72 -5.84
C LEU A 141 3.56 -2.37 -5.92
N ASN A 142 2.24 -2.39 -6.11
CA ASN A 142 1.45 -1.16 -6.20
C ASN A 142 1.48 -0.37 -4.89
N MET A 143 1.41 -1.04 -3.74
CA MET A 143 1.58 -0.37 -2.45
C MET A 143 2.96 0.30 -2.33
N ALA A 144 4.02 -0.39 -2.75
CA ALA A 144 5.36 0.20 -2.75
C ALA A 144 5.48 1.40 -3.70
N ILE A 145 4.86 1.33 -4.89
CA ILE A 145 4.80 2.45 -5.84
C ILE A 145 4.12 3.66 -5.20
N VAL A 146 2.90 3.47 -4.67
CA VAL A 146 2.12 4.54 -4.05
C VAL A 146 2.89 5.17 -2.89
N MET A 147 3.47 4.34 -2.02
CA MET A 147 4.21 4.84 -0.85
C MET A 147 5.42 5.69 -1.26
N ILE A 148 6.21 5.25 -2.25
CA ILE A 148 7.33 6.05 -2.76
C ILE A 148 6.85 7.35 -3.38
N GLN A 149 5.78 7.33 -4.18
CA GLN A 149 5.20 8.55 -4.76
C GLN A 149 4.72 9.52 -3.67
N SER A 150 4.04 9.03 -2.64
CA SER A 150 3.60 9.86 -1.51
C SER A 150 4.79 10.49 -0.77
N LEU A 151 5.85 9.72 -0.50
CA LEU A 151 7.06 10.24 0.16
C LEU A 151 7.77 11.31 -0.68
N GLU A 152 7.78 11.16 -2.02
CA GLU A 152 8.30 12.18 -2.93
C GLU A 152 7.48 13.47 -2.88
N ILE A 153 6.15 13.37 -2.84
CA ILE A 153 5.24 14.52 -2.69
C ILE A 153 5.51 15.25 -1.37
N TYR A 154 5.55 14.52 -0.24
CA TYR A 154 5.82 15.11 1.08
C TYR A 154 7.19 15.80 1.14
N LYS A 155 8.22 15.19 0.55
CA LYS A 155 9.56 15.79 0.46
C LYS A 155 9.57 17.06 -0.37
N GLY A 156 8.77 17.12 -1.44
CA GLY A 156 8.56 18.31 -2.25
C GLY A 156 7.90 19.43 -1.45
N MET A 157 6.83 19.11 -0.71
CA MET A 157 6.11 20.06 0.15
C MET A 157 6.99 20.62 1.27
N SER A 158 7.82 19.81 1.90
CA SER A 158 8.73 20.25 2.98
C SER A 158 9.85 21.21 2.51
N ARG A 159 10.04 21.37 1.20
CA ARG A 159 11.07 22.23 0.60
C ARG A 159 10.50 23.55 0.05
N MET A 160 9.18 23.74 0.12
CA MET A 160 8.48 25.00 -0.16
C MET A 160 8.33 25.80 1.13
#